data_AF-A0A0F6TBT3-F1
#
_entry.id   AF-A0A0F6TBT3-F1
#
_cell.length_a   1.000
_cell.length_b   1.000
_cell.length_c   1.000
_cell.angle_alpha   90.00
_cell.angle_beta   90.00
_cell.angle_gamma   90.00
#
_symmetry.space_group_name_H-M   'P 1'
#
loop_
_entity.id
_entity.type
_entity.pdbx_description
1 polymer ?
#
loop_
_entity_poly.entity_id
_entity_poly.type
_entity_poly.pdbx_seq_one_letter_code
_entity_poly.pdbx_strand_id
1 'polypeptide(L)' 'MSMTLRLTSQQDRALTLLAQAQGSSKQEAAVRAIVATAARTLADAEITALASELIEDYAHTLHTVKKHQR' A
#
# COMPACT_ATOMS: atom_id res chain seq x y z
N MET A 1 -18.46 15.16 -11.39
CA MET A 1 -17.68 14.73 -12.58
C MET A 1 -17.96 13.26 -12.80
N SER A 2 -18.29 12.85 -14.03
CA SER A 2 -18.51 11.44 -14.39
C SER A 2 -17.20 10.85 -14.89
N MET A 3 -16.73 9.77 -14.29
CA MET A 3 -15.60 8.98 -14.78
C MET A 3 -16.14 7.65 -15.31
N THR A 4 -15.88 7.35 -16.58
CA THR A 4 -16.32 6.09 -17.20
C THR A 4 -15.10 5.19 -17.38
N LEU A 5 -15.08 4.07 -16.66
CA LEU A 5 -14.03 3.05 -16.76
C LEU A 5 -14.47 1.97 -17.75
N ARG A 6 -13.60 1.58 -18.68
CA ARG A 6 -13.80 0.38 -19.50
C ARG A 6 -13.25 -0.82 -18.75
N LEU A 7 -14.14 -1.71 -18.33
CA LEU A 7 -13.79 -2.91 -17.58
C LEU A 7 -13.84 -4.14 -18.48
N THR A 8 -12.91 -5.07 -18.28
CA THR A 8 -13.08 -6.44 -18.77
C THR A 8 -14.19 -7.15 -17.98
N SER A 9 -14.71 -8.26 -18.50
CA SER A 9 -15.73 -9.06 -17.81
C SER A 9 -15.25 -9.54 -16.42
N GLN A 10 -13.97 -9.89 -16.30
CA GLN A 10 -13.36 -10.29 -15.03
C GLN A 10 -13.32 -9.13 -14.03
N GLN A 11 -12.93 -7.93 -14.48
CA GLN A 11 -12.88 -6.73 -13.64
C GLN A 11 -14.27 -6.32 -13.16
N ASP A 12 -15.28 -6.37 -14.04
CA ASP A 12 -16.67 -6.06 -13.65
C ASP A 12 -17.20 -7.05 -12.62
N ARG A 13 -16.89 -8.35 -12.77
CA ARG A 13 -17.26 -9.37 -11.79
C ARG A 13 -16.57 -9.13 -10.44
N ALA A 14 -15.27 -8.84 -10.45
CA ALA A 14 -14.53 -8.53 -9.23
C ALA A 14 -15.10 -7.28 -8.53
N LEU A 15 -15.41 -6.22 -9.28
CA LEU A 15 -16.00 -5.00 -8.73
C LEU A 15 -17.43 -5.23 -8.19
N THR A 16 -18.20 -6.11 -8.84
CA THR A 16 -19.54 -6.52 -8.36
C THR A 16 -19.42 -7.19 -6.98
N LEU A 17 -18.51 -8.15 -6.85
CA LEU A 17 -18.30 -8.87 -5.58
C LEU A 17 -17.81 -7.92 -4.48
N LEU A 18 -16.90 -7.01 -4.81
CA LEU A 18 -16.41 -6.02 -3.87
C LEU A 18 -17.52 -5.09 -3.36
N ALA A 19 -18.35 -4.60 -4.28
CA ALA A 19 -19.49 -3.75 -3.95
C ALA A 19 -20.50 -4.47 -3.06
N GLN A 20 -20.79 -5.75 -3.36
CA GLN A 20 -21.65 -6.58 -2.52
C GLN A 20 -21.08 -6.78 -1.11
N ALA A 21 -19.79 -7.10 -1.01
CA ALA A 21 -19.12 -7.29 0.28
C ALA A 21 -19.10 -6.00 1.13
N GLN A 22 -19.08 -4.84 0.49
CA GLN A 22 -19.11 -3.53 1.15
C GLN A 22 -20.53 -3.00 1.39
N GLY A 23 -21.56 -3.63 0.82
CA GLY A 23 -22.94 -3.13 0.85
C GLY A 23 -23.10 -1.78 0.11
N SER A 24 -22.32 -1.53 -0.94
CA SER A 24 -22.26 -0.25 -1.65
C SER A 24 -22.51 -0.39 -3.14
N SER A 25 -22.58 0.74 -3.87
CA SER A 25 -22.60 0.72 -5.34
C SER A 25 -21.22 0.33 -5.93
N LYS A 26 -21.19 -0.10 -7.20
CA LYS A 26 -19.93 -0.36 -7.93
C LYS A 26 -19.03 0.88 -8.00
N GLN A 27 -19.62 2.05 -8.22
CA GLN A 27 -18.87 3.30 -8.32
C GLN A 27 -18.25 3.67 -6.96
N GLU A 28 -19.01 3.55 -5.89
CA GLU A 28 -18.50 3.79 -4.54
C GLU A 28 -17.42 2.78 -4.15
N ALA A 29 -17.63 1.49 -4.44
CA ALA A 29 -16.64 0.45 -4.18
C ALA A 29 -15.33 0.70 -4.94
N ALA A 30 -15.42 1.17 -6.19
CA ALA A 30 -14.23 1.54 -6.98
C ALA A 30 -13.49 2.72 -6.35
N VAL A 31 -14.20 3.78 -5.94
CA VAL A 31 -13.59 4.94 -5.28
C VAL A 31 -12.91 4.52 -3.97
N ARG A 32 -13.61 3.74 -3.13
CA ARG A 32 -13.06 3.21 -1.87
C ARG A 32 -11.83 2.35 -2.10
N ALA A 33 -11.85 1.48 -3.12
CA ALA A 33 -10.72 0.63 -3.47
C ALA A 33 -9.49 1.45 -3.91
N ILE A 34 -9.70 2.49 -4.73
CA ILE A 34 -8.63 3.39 -5.19
C ILE A 34 -8.00 4.10 -3.98
N VAL A 35 -8.82 4.72 -3.13
CA VAL A 35 -8.33 5.45 -1.94
C VAL A 35 -7.58 4.52 -1.00
N ALA A 36 -8.16 3.36 -0.69
CA ALA A 36 -7.56 2.39 0.22
C ALA A 36 -6.23 1.84 -0.32
N THR A 37 -6.14 1.61 -1.63
CA THR A 37 -4.91 1.12 -2.25
C THR A 37 -3.83 2.19 -2.28
N ALA A 38 -4.18 3.43 -2.67
CA ALA A 38 -3.24 4.55 -2.63
C ALA A 38 -2.67 4.79 -1.23
N ALA A 39 -3.53 4.79 -0.21
CA ALA A 39 -3.11 4.95 1.18
C ALA A 39 -2.12 3.86 1.63
N ARG A 40 -2.43 2.59 1.33
CA ARG A 40 -1.51 1.47 1.64
C ARG A 40 -0.20 1.58 0.88
N THR A 41 -0.24 1.85 -0.43
CA THR A 41 0.96 1.97 -1.26
C THR A 41 1.90 3.07 -0.75
N LEU A 42 1.36 4.22 -0.33
CA LEU A 42 2.17 5.30 0.24
C LEU A 42 2.75 4.92 1.60
N ALA A 43 1.94 4.34 2.49
CA ALA A 43 2.41 3.90 3.80
C ALA A 43 3.51 2.83 3.69
N ASP A 44 3.35 1.85 2.79
CA ASP A 44 4.35 0.80 2.56
C ASP A 44 5.67 1.38 2.03
N ALA A 45 5.60 2.40 1.16
CA ALA A 45 6.78 3.09 0.65
C ALA A 45 7.51 3.87 1.76
N GLU A 46 6.77 4.58 2.62
CA GLU A 46 7.33 5.29 3.78
C GLU A 46 8.00 4.34 4.76
N ILE A 47 7.35 3.22 5.09
CA ILE A 47 7.92 2.18 5.97
C ILE A 47 9.21 1.61 5.35
N THR A 48 9.21 1.31 4.06
CA THR A 48 10.38 0.75 3.36
C THR A 48 11.55 1.73 3.35
N ALA A 49 11.28 3.01 3.13
CA ALA A 49 12.30 4.06 3.16
C ALA A 49 12.92 4.18 4.56
N LEU A 50 12.07 4.29 5.59
CA LEU A 50 12.52 4.42 6.97
C LEU A 50 13.27 3.17 7.46
N ALA A 51 12.81 1.98 7.09
CA ALA A 51 13.48 0.73 7.43
C ALA A 51 14.89 0.66 6.83
N SER A 52 15.06 1.08 5.58
CA SER A 52 16.37 1.11 4.92
C SER A 52 17.35 2.01 5.68
N GLU A 53 16.93 3.22 6.04
CA GLU A 53 17.75 4.17 6.81
C GLU A 53 18.14 3.61 8.19
N LEU A 54 17.16 3.11 8.95
CA LEU A 54 17.41 2.61 10.30
C LEU A 54 18.28 1.34 10.33
N ILE A 55 18.15 0.46 9.34
CA ILE A 55 18.97 -0.76 9.25
C ILE A 55 20.44 -0.39 9.01
N GLU A 56 20.71 0.59 8.14
CA GLU A 56 22.07 1.07 7.87
C GLU A 56 22.70 1.69 9.13
N ASP A 57 21.98 2.58 9.81
CA ASP A 57 22.44 3.22 11.04
C ASP A 57 22.72 2.22 12.17
N TYR A 58 21.84 1.24 12.33
CA TYR A 58 22.01 0.18 13.32
C TYR A 58 23.22 -0.70 12.99
N ALA A 59 23.40 -1.07 11.72
CA ALA A 59 24.56 -1.84 11.28
C ALA A 59 25.87 -1.07 11.52
N HIS A 60 25.90 0.23 11.22
CA HIS A 60 27.03 1.09 11.49
C HIS A 60 27.35 1.17 13.00
N THR A 61 26.34 1.38 13.84
CA THR A 61 26.50 1.44 15.30
C THR A 61 27.01 0.12 15.87
N LEU A 62 26.47 -1.02 15.42
CA LEU A 62 26.98 -2.33 15.83
C LEU A 62 28.44 -2.55 15.41
N HIS A 63 28.83 -2.05 14.24
CA HIS A 63 30.21 -2.12 13.77
C HIS A 63 31.16 -1.32 14.67
N THR A 64 30.80 -0.09 15.04
CA THR A 64 31.64 0.78 15.88
C THR A 64 31.78 0.23 17.30
N VAL A 65 30.70 -0.27 17.92
CA VAL A 65 30.76 -0.89 19.26
C VAL A 65 31.68 -2.11 19.26
N LYS A 66 31.57 -3.00 18.26
CA LYS A 66 32.44 -4.18 18.14
C LYS A 66 33.91 -3.81 17.95
N LYS A 67 34.20 -2.70 17.25
CA LYS A 67 35.57 -2.21 17.04
C LYS A 67 36.22 -1.75 18.34
N HIS A 68 35.47 -1.10 19.24
CA HIS A 68 36.00 -0.57 20.49
C HIS A 68 36.07 -1.57 21.66
N GLN A 69 35.43 -2.73 21.52
CA GLN A 69 35.52 -3.83 22.49
C GLN A 69 36.66 -4.83 22.20
N ARG A 70 37.47 -4.59 21.15
CA ARG A 70 38.66 -5.36 20.79
C ARG A 70 39.92 -4.57 21.11
#